data_AF-A0A1V2CC56-F1
#
_entry.id   AF-A0A1V2CC56-F1
#
_cell.length_a   1.000
_cell.length_b   1.000
_cell.length_c   1.000
_cell.angle_alpha   90.00
_cell.angle_beta   90.00
_cell.angle_gamma   90.00
#
_symmetry.space_group_name_H-M   'P 1'
#
loop_
_entity.id
_entity.type
_entity.pdbx_description
1 polymer ?
#
loop_
_entity_poly.entity_id
_entity_poly.type
_entity_poly.pdbx_seq_one_letter_code
_entity_poly.pdbx_strand_id
1 'polypeptide(L)'
;MAKEELLKDYRKRFGENLKKIREEKIKTLSAVDSLTRFDASNYNKYETGEGNPTLETIARIATGLGVHPKDLLNFDFELKFDDLHK
;
A
#
# COMPACT_ATOMS: atom_id res chain seq x y z
N MET A 1 -4.84 15.93 -15.64
CA MET A 1 -5.37 16.25 -14.29
C MET A 1 -6.21 15.10 -13.73
N ALA A 2 -7.21 14.58 -14.46
CA ALA A 2 -8.04 13.46 -13.99
C ALA A 2 -7.27 12.17 -13.67
N LYS A 3 -6.33 11.76 -14.55
CA LYS A 3 -5.46 10.60 -14.32
C LYS A 3 -4.63 10.67 -13.04
N GLU A 4 -4.02 11.82 -12.77
CA GLU A 4 -3.17 11.98 -11.59
C GLU A 4 -4.00 11.93 -10.31
N GLU A 5 -5.17 12.56 -10.30
CA GLU A 5 -6.09 12.49 -9.15
C GLU A 5 -6.60 11.06 -8.91
N LEU A 6 -6.95 10.31 -9.96
CA LEU A 6 -7.30 8.90 -9.84
C LEU A 6 -6.15 8.07 -9.24
N LEU A 7 -4.95 8.20 -9.79
CA LEU A 7 -3.79 7.44 -9.31
C LEU A 7 -3.42 7.83 -7.87
N LYS A 8 -3.62 9.08 -7.49
CA LYS A 8 -3.43 9.57 -6.13
C LYS A 8 -4.45 8.97 -5.16
N ASP A 9 -5.73 8.94 -5.51
CA ASP A 9 -6.75 8.28 -4.68
C ASP A 9 -6.46 6.77 -4.58
N TYR A 10 -6.15 6.10 -5.69
CA TYR A 10 -5.80 4.68 -5.70
C TYR A 10 -4.63 4.35 -4.76
N ARG A 11 -3.53 5.11 -4.84
CA ARG A 11 -2.38 4.94 -3.93
C ARG A 11 -2.75 5.20 -2.47
N LYS A 12 -3.60 6.19 -2.22
CA LYS A 12 -4.10 6.48 -0.87
C LYS A 12 -4.91 5.32 -0.31
N ARG A 13 -5.82 4.72 -1.09
CA ARG A 13 -6.64 3.57 -0.65
C ARG A 13 -5.83 2.31 -0.43
N PHE A 14 -4.84 2.07 -1.29
CA PHE A 14 -3.83 1.03 -1.06
C PHE A 14 -3.12 1.25 0.29
N GLY A 15 -2.63 2.47 0.54
CA GLY A 15 -1.90 2.81 1.76
C GLY A 15 -2.73 2.67 3.03
N GLU A 16 -3.99 3.10 3.00
CA GLU A 16 -4.95 2.93 4.10
C GLU A 16 -5.19 1.44 4.42
N ASN A 17 -5.38 0.60 3.40
CA ASN A 17 -5.55 -0.84 3.60
C ASN A 17 -4.27 -1.51 4.11
N LEU A 18 -3.11 -1.14 3.56
CA LEU A 18 -1.81 -1.61 4.03
C LEU A 18 -1.61 -1.30 5.51
N LYS A 19 -1.90 -0.06 5.93
CA LYS A 19 -1.79 0.37 7.31
C LYS A 19 -2.70 -0.42 8.24
N LYS A 20 -3.96 -0.65 7.84
CA LYS A 20 -4.89 -1.47 8.60
C LYS A 20 -4.34 -2.88 8.83
N ILE A 21 -3.90 -3.55 7.75
CA ILE A 21 -3.34 -4.91 7.84
C ILE A 21 -2.05 -4.90 8.67
N ARG A 22 -1.19 -3.88 8.53
CA ARG A 22 -0.02 -3.71 9.38
C ARG A 22 -0.45 -3.65 10.84
N GLU A 23 -1.38 -2.81 11.23
CA GLU A 23 -1.79 -2.65 12.64
C GLU A 23 -2.35 -3.94 13.26
N GLU A 24 -2.98 -4.80 12.46
CA GLU A 24 -3.44 -6.13 12.87
C GLU A 24 -2.29 -7.12 13.11
N LYS A 25 -1.16 -6.99 12.39
CA LYS A 25 -0.01 -7.93 12.46
C LYS A 25 1.14 -7.40 13.32
N ILE A 26 1.49 -6.14 13.10
CA ILE A 26 2.62 -5.39 13.61
C ILE A 26 2.08 -4.05 14.12
N LYS A 27 1.71 -4.05 15.41
CA LYS A 27 0.97 -2.98 16.08
C LYS A 27 1.51 -1.56 15.82
N THR A 28 2.83 -1.40 15.69
CA THR A 28 3.48 -0.09 15.49
C THR A 28 4.33 -0.05 14.24
N LEU A 29 4.39 1.10 13.58
CA LEU A 29 5.25 1.32 12.41
C LEU A 29 6.75 1.13 12.75
N SER A 30 7.17 1.52 13.95
CA SER A 30 8.55 1.33 14.43
C SER A 30 8.96 -0.14 14.57
N ALA A 31 8.00 -1.06 14.70
CA ALA A 31 8.27 -2.49 14.77
C ALA A 31 8.36 -3.14 13.38
N VAL A 32 8.08 -2.40 12.30
CA VAL A 32 8.18 -2.92 10.93
C VAL A 32 9.61 -3.36 10.63
N ASP A 33 10.62 -2.56 10.97
CA ASP A 33 12.03 -2.85 10.64
C ASP A 33 12.58 -4.09 11.34
N SER A 34 12.13 -4.31 12.57
CA SER A 34 12.58 -5.43 13.38
C SER A 34 11.85 -6.74 13.05
N LEU A 35 10.62 -6.66 12.56
CA LEU A 35 9.76 -7.83 12.29
C LEU A 35 9.67 -8.18 10.80
N THR A 36 9.89 -7.22 9.93
CA THR A 36 9.90 -7.36 8.48
C THR A 36 11.15 -6.69 7.98
N ARG A 37 11.90 -7.29 7.05
CA ARG A 37 13.18 -6.73 6.56
C ARG A 37 12.98 -5.52 5.64
N PHE A 38 12.05 -4.64 6.00
CA PHE A 38 11.72 -3.40 5.34
C PHE A 38 12.24 -2.23 6.15
N ASP A 39 12.54 -1.14 5.45
CA ASP A 39 12.83 0.15 6.07
C ASP A 39 11.53 0.89 6.34
N ALA A 40 11.32 1.36 7.57
CA ALA A 40 10.08 1.97 8.04
C ALA A 40 9.79 3.27 7.30
N SER A 41 10.83 3.99 6.86
CA SER A 41 10.65 5.23 6.09
C SER A 41 10.05 4.93 4.72
N ASN A 42 10.57 3.92 4.01
CA ASN A 42 10.01 3.46 2.74
C ASN A 42 8.63 2.82 2.91
N TYR A 43 8.44 2.05 3.98
CA TYR A 43 7.14 1.48 4.32
C TYR A 43 6.09 2.57 4.53
N ASN A 44 6.42 3.61 5.30
CA ASN A 44 5.53 4.73 5.58
C ASN A 44 5.09 5.46 4.31
N LYS A 45 5.98 5.64 3.33
CA LYS A 45 5.61 6.23 2.02
C LYS A 45 4.50 5.44 1.33
N TYR A 46 4.49 4.11 1.49
CA TYR A 46 3.42 3.28 0.94
C TYR A 46 2.12 3.44 1.73
N GLU A 47 2.18 3.52 3.07
CA GLU A 47 0.99 3.78 3.90
C GLU A 47 0.36 5.16 3.64
N THR A 48 1.15 6.17 3.32
CA THR A 48 0.67 7.52 3.03
C THR A 48 0.27 7.75 1.57
N GLY A 49 0.48 6.77 0.69
CA GLY A 49 0.20 6.87 -0.74
C GLY A 49 1.18 7.75 -1.52
N GLU A 50 2.27 8.20 -0.90
CA GLU A 50 3.36 8.94 -1.53
C GLU A 50 4.26 8.03 -2.39
N GLY A 51 4.37 6.76 -2.00
CA GLY A 51 5.13 5.73 -2.70
C GLY A 51 4.26 4.93 -3.68
N ASN A 52 4.86 4.51 -4.78
CA ASN A 52 4.27 3.53 -5.70
C ASN A 52 5.05 2.20 -5.58
N PRO A 53 4.56 1.21 -4.82
CA PRO A 53 5.25 -0.05 -4.68
C PRO A 53 5.20 -0.85 -5.99
N THR A 54 6.31 -1.49 -6.36
CA THR A 54 6.31 -2.46 -7.45
C THR A 54 5.58 -3.73 -7.03
N LEU A 55 5.23 -4.61 -7.99
CA LEU A 55 4.68 -5.92 -7.68
C LEU A 55 5.61 -6.75 -6.78
N GLU A 56 6.93 -6.65 -6.99
CA GLU A 56 7.93 -7.28 -6.13
C GLU A 56 7.86 -6.73 -4.69
N THR A 57 7.77 -5.41 -4.53
CA THR A 57 7.61 -4.78 -3.22
C THR A 57 6.33 -5.25 -2.53
N ILE A 58 5.20 -5.31 -3.24
CA ILE A 58 3.92 -5.81 -2.71
C ILE A 58 4.06 -7.26 -2.22
N ALA A 59 4.67 -8.14 -3.02
CA ALA A 59 4.88 -9.53 -2.65
C ALA A 59 5.78 -9.67 -1.41
N ARG A 60 6.85 -8.87 -1.33
CA ARG A 60 7.74 -8.86 -0.18
C ARG A 60 7.02 -8.35 1.07
N ILE A 61 6.22 -7.28 0.98
CA ILE A 61 5.46 -6.72 2.10
C ILE A 61 4.47 -7.76 2.63
N ALA A 62 3.71 -8.39 1.74
CA ALA A 62 2.75 -9.43 2.09
C ALA A 62 3.43 -10.60 2.81
N THR A 63 4.61 -11.03 2.30
CA THR A 63 5.43 -12.07 2.94
C THR A 63 5.85 -11.65 4.35
N GLY A 64 6.30 -10.42 4.54
CA GLY A 64 6.69 -9.89 5.86
C GLY A 64 5.54 -9.80 6.85
N LEU A 65 4.33 -9.49 6.37
CA LEU A 65 3.11 -9.42 7.19
C LEU A 65 2.43 -10.79 7.38
N GLY A 66 2.88 -11.83 6.68
CA GLY A 66 2.27 -13.16 6.72
C GLY A 66 0.84 -13.19 6.15
N VAL A 67 0.60 -12.43 5.08
CA VAL A 67 -0.70 -12.35 4.37
C VAL A 67 -0.53 -12.65 2.88
N HIS A 68 -1.63 -12.88 2.17
CA HIS A 68 -1.57 -13.03 0.72
C HIS A 68 -1.51 -11.65 0.04
N PRO A 69 -0.75 -11.45 -1.05
CA PRO A 69 -0.67 -10.14 -1.73
C PRO A 69 -2.03 -9.56 -2.16
N LYS A 70 -2.99 -10.43 -2.49
CA LYS A 70 -4.38 -10.04 -2.78
C LYS A 70 -5.02 -9.24 -1.65
N ASP A 71 -4.67 -9.54 -0.40
CA ASP A 71 -5.28 -8.91 0.77
C ASP A 71 -4.83 -7.45 0.85
N LEU A 72 -3.60 -7.15 0.41
CA LEU A 72 -3.10 -5.78 0.25
C LEU A 72 -3.82 -5.01 -0.86
N LEU A 73 -4.32 -5.71 -1.88
CA LEU A 73 -5.04 -5.17 -3.03
C LEU A 73 -6.57 -5.18 -2.86
N ASN A 74 -7.08 -5.66 -1.71
CA ASN A 74 -8.51 -5.78 -1.46
C ASN A 74 -9.06 -4.50 -0.80
N PHE A 75 -9.30 -3.48 -1.63
CA PHE A 75 -9.88 -2.20 -1.21
C PHE A 75 -10.70 -1.56 -2.34
N ASP A 76 -11.66 -0.72 -1.95
CA ASP A 76 -12.51 0.02 -2.87
C ASP A 76 -11.93 1.39 -3.20
N PHE A 77 -12.15 1.84 -4.43
CA PHE A 77 -11.84 3.20 -4.91
C PHE A 77 -12.71 3.53 -6.13
N GLU A 78 -12.86 4.82 -6.46
CA GLU A 78 -13.64 5.22 -7.63
C GLU A 78 -12.84 5.01 -8.93
N LEU A 79 -13.32 4.12 -9.80
CA LEU A 79 -12.80 3.96 -11.16
C LEU A 79 -13.68 4.70 -12.17
N LYS A 80 -13.12 5.72 -12.82
CA LYS A 80 -13.77 6.42 -13.93
C LYS A 80 -13.05 6.04 -15.22
N PHE A 81 -13.79 5.45 -16.15
CA PHE A 81 -13.24 4.85 -17.39
C PHE A 81 -12.40 5.84 -18.21
N ASP A 82 -12.81 7.11 -18.22
CA ASP A 82 -12.15 8.19 -18.95
C ASP A 82 -10.80 8.65 -18.36
N ASP A 83 -10.47 8.26 -17.12
CA ASP A 83 -9.36 8.84 -16.36
C ASP A 83 -8.01 8.14 -16.65
N LEU A 84 -8.01 6.93 -17.20
CA LEU A 84 -6.79 6.17 -17.52
C LEU A 84 -6.29 6.31 -18.97
N HIS A 85 -7.17 6.74 -19.88
CA HIS A 85 -6.94 6.74 -21.32
C HIS A 85 -6.90 8.14 -21.97
N LYS A 86 -6.89 9.21 -21.16
CA LYS A 86 -6.66 10.60 -21.60
C LYS A 86 -5.24 11.07 -21.33
#